data_AF-A0A2T7G175-F1
#
_entry.id   AF-A0A2T7G175-F1
#
_cell.length_a   1.000
_cell.length_b   1.000
_cell.length_c   1.000
_cell.angle_alpha   90.00
_cell.angle_beta   90.00
_cell.angle_gamma   90.00
#
_symmetry.space_group_name_H-M   'P 1'
#
loop_
_entity.id
_entity.type
_entity.pdbx_description
1 polymer ?
#
loop_
_entity_poly.entity_id
_entity_poly.type
_entity_poly.pdbx_seq_one_letter_code
_entity_poly.pdbx_strand_id
1 'polypeptide(L)'
;MTDTNQTAQDPAMARALNDTARLSALEGAGVLDTEQEEAFDRATRLAAQIIGTPVSLLSFVDDTRQFFKSQQGLTGWAAEERGTPLSHSFCQHVVDTDAPLRVRDARNDPLVRDNMAINDLNVIAYLGVPVHASNGAVLGSFCAIDNQPRDWTEAELASLHDLAAMVETELSLRETARAREVVVHELNHRVKNLFTLVGGMIRMESRGHDEVDAFAKSLDGRLRALNDAHGLILPVVQSGRGGKTGVDLAALTEKLLAPYSGTTSGHLSLDGPQVTLRAEAAVPLTLALHEMVTNAVKYGGLSAKDSRIAITWHVTDEALQLDWEEHGVSEADRSDDTSGFGSRLLTMTIERQLGGERRAELDAGTYAQRITLPRTVLED
;
A
#
# COMPACT_ATOMS: atom_id res chain seq x y z
N MET A 1 47.85 -0.30 -0.54
CA MET A 1 47.68 0.80 0.43
C MET A 1 46.74 1.77 -0.21
N THR A 2 45.46 1.61 0.10
CA THR A 2 44.35 2.44 -0.36
C THR A 2 44.26 3.63 0.59
N ASP A 3 44.64 4.82 0.10
CA ASP A 3 44.41 6.08 0.80
C ASP A 3 42.95 6.48 0.62
N THR A 4 42.16 6.23 1.65
CA THR A 4 40.83 6.77 1.85
C THR A 4 40.98 8.25 2.25
N ASN A 5 41.12 9.14 1.27
CA ASN A 5 41.07 10.58 1.54
C ASN A 5 39.60 11.00 1.63
N GLN A 6 38.99 10.65 2.76
CA GLN A 6 37.65 11.07 3.16
C GLN A 6 37.78 12.49 3.69
N THR A 7 37.64 13.48 2.80
CA THR A 7 37.48 14.88 3.19
C THR A 7 36.33 14.92 4.20
N ALA A 8 36.61 15.34 5.44
CA ALA A 8 35.64 15.36 6.51
C ALA A 8 34.47 16.28 6.12
N GLN A 9 33.39 15.69 5.63
CA GLN A 9 32.11 16.38 5.45
C GLN A 9 31.68 16.95 6.80
N ASP A 10 31.08 18.14 6.79
CA ASP A 10 30.45 18.71 7.99
C ASP A 10 29.43 17.69 8.55
N PRO A 11 29.53 17.28 9.82
CA PRO A 11 28.62 16.29 10.41
C PRO A 11 27.14 16.70 10.37
N ALA A 12 26.83 18.00 10.27
CA ALA A 12 25.46 18.47 10.04
C ALA A 12 24.97 18.16 8.61
N MET A 13 25.82 18.38 7.60
CA MET A 13 25.53 18.09 6.20
C MET A 13 25.37 16.59 5.95
N ALA A 14 26.24 15.78 6.56
CA ALA A 14 26.09 14.33 6.53
C ALA A 14 24.74 13.89 7.11
N ARG A 15 24.19 14.60 8.11
CA ARG A 15 22.90 14.25 8.72
C ARG A 15 21.70 14.54 7.80
N ALA A 16 21.71 15.65 7.06
CA ALA A 16 20.62 15.98 6.14
C ALA A 16 20.58 15.03 4.93
N LEU A 17 21.75 14.68 4.39
CA LEU A 17 21.84 13.73 3.27
C LEU A 17 21.44 12.30 3.67
N ASN A 18 21.71 11.91 4.91
CA ASN A 18 21.34 10.60 5.48
C ASN A 18 19.93 10.55 6.10
N ASP A 19 19.10 11.58 5.91
CA ASP A 19 17.72 11.57 6.42
C ASP A 19 16.91 10.45 5.76
N THR A 20 16.42 9.51 6.58
CA THR A 20 15.70 8.32 6.10
C THR A 20 14.38 8.66 5.42
N ALA A 21 13.67 9.70 5.87
CA ALA A 21 12.42 10.11 5.25
C ALA A 21 12.68 10.73 3.86
N ARG A 22 13.75 11.51 3.74
CA ARG A 22 14.21 12.07 2.47
C ARG A 22 14.65 11.00 1.48
N LEU A 23 15.46 10.03 1.92
CA LEU A 23 15.91 8.92 1.08
C LEU A 23 14.73 8.05 0.62
N SER A 24 13.77 7.78 1.50
CA SER A 24 12.54 7.07 1.12
C SER A 24 11.71 7.85 0.09
N ALA A 25 11.63 9.18 0.21
CA ALA A 25 10.97 10.03 -0.79
C ALA A 25 11.72 10.01 -2.13
N LEU A 26 13.05 10.00 -2.11
CA LEU A 26 13.88 9.92 -3.31
C LEU A 26 13.73 8.57 -4.04
N GLU A 27 13.71 7.47 -3.30
CA GLU A 27 13.40 6.14 -3.84
C GLU A 27 11.99 6.09 -4.42
N GLY A 28 11.00 6.63 -3.70
CA GLY A 28 9.60 6.70 -4.13
C GLY A 28 9.39 7.50 -5.41
N ALA A 29 10.19 8.56 -5.62
CA ALA A 29 10.21 9.31 -6.87
C ALA A 29 10.65 8.44 -8.06
N GLY A 30 11.42 7.37 -7.83
CA GLY A 30 11.83 6.37 -8.83
C GLY A 30 12.49 7.00 -10.05
N VAL A 31 13.46 7.87 -9.77
CA VAL A 31 14.22 8.66 -10.75
C VAL A 31 15.72 8.33 -10.76
N LEU A 32 16.26 7.73 -9.70
CA LEU A 32 17.65 7.30 -9.64
C LEU A 32 17.93 6.15 -10.63
N ASP A 33 19.11 6.18 -11.27
CA ASP A 33 19.59 5.15 -12.21
C ASP A 33 18.64 4.81 -13.37
N THR A 34 17.74 5.74 -13.70
CA THR A 34 16.81 5.58 -14.82
C THR A 34 17.34 6.27 -16.07
N GLU A 35 16.83 5.87 -17.24
CA GLU A 35 17.21 6.47 -18.53
C GLU A 35 16.93 7.99 -18.60
N GLN A 36 17.50 8.63 -19.62
CA GLN A 36 17.20 10.03 -19.93
C GLN A 36 15.74 10.16 -20.37
N GLU A 37 15.12 11.28 -20.03
CA GLU A 37 13.72 11.51 -20.32
C GLU A 37 13.51 12.94 -20.81
N GLU A 38 12.86 13.05 -21.97
CA GLU A 38 12.67 14.33 -22.66
C GLU A 38 11.92 15.38 -21.82
N ALA A 39 11.10 14.97 -20.84
CA ALA A 39 10.46 15.90 -19.92
C ALA A 39 11.48 16.69 -19.08
N PHE A 40 12.53 16.02 -18.58
CA PHE A 40 13.60 16.65 -17.79
C PHE A 40 14.68 17.27 -18.69
N ASP A 41 15.01 16.62 -19.82
CA ASP A 41 16.00 17.14 -20.78
C ASP A 41 15.57 18.44 -21.42
N ARG A 42 14.26 18.62 -21.60
CA ARG A 42 13.71 19.91 -22.03
C ARG A 42 13.95 20.99 -20.99
N ALA A 43 13.80 20.70 -19.71
CA ALA A 43 13.99 21.68 -18.65
C ALA A 43 15.45 22.15 -18.60
N THR A 44 16.43 21.23 -18.55
CA THR A 44 17.86 21.58 -18.51
C THR A 44 18.32 22.30 -19.77
N ARG A 45 17.81 21.90 -20.94
CA ARG A 45 18.05 22.59 -22.22
C ARG A 45 17.51 24.03 -22.21
N LEU A 46 16.29 24.24 -21.70
CA LEU A 46 15.71 25.57 -21.57
C LEU A 46 16.46 26.42 -20.54
N ALA A 47 16.86 25.85 -19.40
CA ALA A 47 17.65 26.56 -18.39
C ALA A 47 18.97 27.08 -18.98
N ALA A 48 19.72 26.23 -19.67
CA ALA A 48 20.97 26.63 -20.33
C ALA A 48 20.75 27.75 -21.36
N GLN A 49 19.65 27.70 -22.12
CA GLN A 49 19.31 28.72 -23.14
C GLN A 49 18.86 30.06 -22.53
N ILE A 50 17.97 30.02 -21.52
CA ILE A 50 17.38 31.21 -20.90
C ILE A 50 18.43 31.95 -20.06
N ILE A 51 19.22 31.21 -19.29
CA ILE A 51 20.25 31.78 -18.41
C ILE A 51 21.52 32.11 -19.24
N GLY A 52 21.72 31.43 -20.37
CA GLY A 52 22.90 31.62 -21.22
C GLY A 52 24.15 31.06 -20.58
N THR A 53 24.07 29.85 -20.03
CA THR A 53 25.18 29.10 -19.43
C THR A 53 25.54 27.90 -20.29
N PRO A 54 26.83 27.49 -20.30
CA PRO A 54 27.26 26.33 -21.07
C PRO A 54 26.70 25.02 -20.53
N VAL A 55 26.43 24.94 -19.22
CA VAL A 55 25.98 23.72 -18.56
C VAL A 55 24.74 23.99 -17.71
N SER A 56 23.81 23.02 -17.71
CA SER A 56 22.70 22.95 -16.76
C SER A 56 22.38 21.49 -16.43
N LEU A 57 22.12 21.20 -15.16
CA LEU A 57 21.92 19.84 -14.66
C LEU A 57 20.68 19.77 -13.77
N LEU A 58 19.86 18.75 -13.97
CA LEU A 58 18.90 18.29 -12.97
C LEU A 58 19.51 17.10 -12.24
N SER A 59 19.78 17.26 -10.95
CA SER A 59 20.50 16.27 -10.16
C SER A 59 19.70 15.85 -8.93
N PHE A 60 19.76 14.57 -8.61
CA PHE A 60 19.27 14.02 -7.35
C PHE A 60 20.45 13.54 -6.50
N VAL A 61 20.34 13.68 -5.18
CA VAL A 61 21.46 13.41 -4.26
C VAL A 61 21.03 12.35 -3.25
N ASP A 62 21.69 11.20 -3.28
CA ASP A 62 21.54 10.16 -2.26
C ASP A 62 22.63 10.32 -1.17
N ASP A 63 22.77 9.34 -0.28
CA ASP A 63 23.75 9.34 0.81
C ASP A 63 25.20 9.13 0.35
N THR A 64 25.41 8.67 -0.89
CA THR A 64 26.73 8.28 -1.41
C THR A 64 27.19 9.10 -2.62
N ARG A 65 26.27 9.63 -3.43
CA ARG A 65 26.58 10.27 -4.71
C ARG A 65 25.51 11.27 -5.16
N GLN A 66 25.86 11.98 -6.21
CA GLN A 66 24.95 12.78 -7.03
C GLN A 66 24.67 12.04 -8.34
N PHE A 67 23.39 11.88 -8.68
CA PHE A 67 22.93 11.32 -9.94
C PHE A 67 22.35 12.40 -10.84
N PHE A 68 22.78 12.45 -12.11
CA PHE A 68 22.29 13.39 -13.11
C PHE A 68 21.11 12.80 -13.85
N LYS A 69 19.90 13.18 -13.42
CA LYS A 69 18.68 12.80 -14.14
C LYS A 69 18.67 13.39 -15.53
N SER A 70 19.10 14.64 -15.67
CA SER A 70 19.27 15.30 -16.95
C SER A 70 20.49 16.20 -16.93
N GLN A 71 21.15 16.32 -18.09
CA GLN A 71 22.35 17.14 -18.27
C GLN A 71 22.37 17.79 -19.65
N GLN A 72 22.72 19.07 -19.69
CA GLN A 72 22.95 19.81 -20.91
C GLN A 72 24.37 20.38 -20.90
N GLY A 73 25.13 20.14 -21.97
CA GLY A 73 26.46 20.75 -22.18
C GLY A 73 27.62 20.16 -21.37
N LEU A 74 27.36 19.27 -20.41
CA LEU A 74 28.40 18.55 -19.67
C LEU A 74 29.09 17.51 -20.59
N THR A 75 30.41 17.38 -20.47
CA THR A 75 31.21 16.40 -21.23
C THR A 75 32.20 15.67 -20.31
N GLY A 76 32.77 14.57 -20.77
CA GLY A 76 33.73 13.75 -20.01
C GLY A 76 33.07 12.68 -19.13
N TRP A 77 33.86 12.12 -18.21
CA TRP A 77 33.48 10.94 -17.41
C TRP A 77 32.16 11.13 -16.65
N ALA A 78 31.96 12.29 -16.02
CA ALA A 78 30.76 12.57 -15.24
C ALA A 78 29.50 12.62 -16.11
N ALA A 79 29.63 12.99 -17.38
CA ALA A 79 28.52 12.97 -18.32
C ALA A 79 28.21 11.54 -18.79
N GLU A 80 29.22 10.70 -18.98
CA GLU A 80 29.06 9.30 -19.37
C GLU A 80 28.47 8.46 -18.23
N GLU A 81 28.97 8.66 -17.00
CA GLU A 81 28.48 7.99 -15.79
C GLU A 81 27.15 8.57 -15.29
N ARG A 82 26.76 9.75 -15.77
CA ARG A 82 25.57 10.51 -15.34
C ARG A 82 25.53 10.70 -13.83
N GLY A 83 26.67 11.07 -13.26
CA GLY A 83 26.76 11.32 -11.83
C GLY A 83 28.17 11.60 -11.38
N THR A 84 28.29 11.93 -10.11
CA THR A 84 29.57 12.18 -9.45
C THR A 84 29.53 11.73 -7.99
N PRO A 85 30.67 11.40 -7.38
CA PRO A 85 30.77 11.27 -5.94
C PRO A 85 30.43 12.60 -5.24
N LEU A 86 30.01 12.56 -3.98
CA LEU A 86 29.68 13.78 -3.21
C LEU A 86 30.85 14.78 -3.10
N SER A 87 32.10 14.34 -3.25
CA SER A 87 33.27 15.24 -3.31
C SER A 87 33.26 16.23 -4.47
N HIS A 88 32.41 16.01 -5.48
CA HIS A 88 32.21 16.87 -6.66
C HIS A 88 30.86 17.59 -6.66
N SER A 89 30.02 17.37 -5.65
CA SER A 89 28.63 17.82 -5.68
C SER A 89 28.47 19.18 -5.01
N PHE A 90 28.19 20.22 -5.78
CA PHE A 90 27.72 21.49 -5.21
C PHE A 90 26.24 21.38 -4.80
N CYS A 91 25.49 20.54 -5.52
CA CYS A 91 24.06 20.30 -5.28
C CYS A 91 23.78 19.74 -3.87
N GLN A 92 24.74 19.03 -3.25
CA GLN A 92 24.57 18.54 -1.88
C GLN A 92 24.32 19.68 -0.88
N HIS A 93 24.91 20.87 -1.10
CA HIS A 93 24.71 22.03 -0.23
C HIS A 93 23.31 22.64 -0.40
N VAL A 94 22.75 22.58 -1.61
CA VAL A 94 21.35 22.99 -1.86
C VAL A 94 20.39 22.03 -1.16
N VAL A 95 20.67 20.73 -1.21
CA VAL A 95 19.86 19.70 -0.53
C VAL A 95 19.96 19.84 0.99
N ASP A 96 21.14 20.12 1.52
CA ASP A 96 21.38 20.31 2.96
C ASP A 96 20.68 21.55 3.52
N THR A 97 20.74 22.67 2.79
CA THR A 97 20.23 23.95 3.28
C THR A 97 18.76 24.21 2.93
N ASP A 98 18.19 23.44 2.00
CA ASP A 98 16.89 23.72 1.38
C ASP A 98 16.78 25.18 0.91
N ALA A 99 17.86 25.67 0.28
CA ALA A 99 17.96 27.06 -0.13
C ALA A 99 18.77 27.20 -1.43
N PRO A 100 18.50 28.24 -2.24
CA PRO A 100 19.30 28.52 -3.41
C PRO A 100 20.76 28.77 -3.06
N LEU A 101 21.67 28.19 -3.83
CA LEU A 101 23.10 28.43 -3.73
C LEU A 101 23.57 29.25 -4.93
N ARG A 102 24.20 30.40 -4.64
CA ARG A 102 24.79 31.30 -5.63
C ARG A 102 26.29 31.40 -5.40
N VAL A 103 27.07 30.91 -6.34
CA VAL A 103 28.53 30.96 -6.33
C VAL A 103 28.99 31.76 -7.54
N ARG A 104 29.62 32.91 -7.29
CA ARG A 104 30.19 33.76 -8.35
C ARG A 104 31.47 33.16 -8.94
N ASP A 105 32.36 32.71 -8.06
CA ASP A 105 33.65 32.11 -8.43
C ASP A 105 34.05 31.10 -7.35
N ALA A 106 33.87 29.81 -7.66
CA ALA A 106 34.06 28.70 -6.74
C ALA A 106 35.47 28.64 -6.16
N ARG A 107 36.47 29.09 -6.91
CA ARG A 107 37.89 29.10 -6.46
C ARG A 107 38.12 29.99 -5.24
N ASN A 108 37.24 30.97 -5.03
CA ASN A 108 37.33 31.93 -3.93
C ASN A 108 36.19 31.77 -2.91
N ASP A 109 35.24 30.88 -3.16
CA ASP A 109 34.06 30.71 -2.33
C ASP A 109 34.37 29.83 -1.11
N PRO A 110 34.18 30.32 0.13
CA PRO A 110 34.52 29.56 1.33
C PRO A 110 33.81 28.21 1.46
N LEU A 111 32.62 28.05 0.86
CA LEU A 111 31.83 26.83 0.97
C LEU A 111 32.34 25.74 0.03
N VAL A 112 32.75 26.11 -1.19
CA VAL A 112 33.00 25.14 -2.27
C VAL A 112 34.43 25.15 -2.84
N ARG A 113 35.32 26.05 -2.40
CA ARG A 113 36.70 26.17 -2.94
C ARG A 113 37.55 24.90 -2.91
N ASP A 114 37.24 23.98 -1.99
CA ASP A 114 37.97 22.73 -1.81
C ASP A 114 37.29 21.55 -2.57
N ASN A 115 36.22 21.83 -3.33
CA ASN A 115 35.45 20.83 -4.06
C ASN A 115 36.14 20.43 -5.38
N MET A 116 36.18 19.13 -5.68
CA MET A 116 36.93 18.58 -6.80
C MET A 116 36.35 18.96 -8.18
N ALA A 117 35.05 19.30 -8.25
CA ALA A 117 34.40 19.70 -9.50
C ALA A 117 34.98 20.98 -10.13
N ILE A 118 35.67 21.82 -9.35
CA ILE A 118 36.35 23.02 -9.87
C ILE A 118 37.42 22.61 -10.88
N ASN A 119 38.26 21.64 -10.54
CA ASN A 119 39.39 21.25 -11.40
C ASN A 119 38.98 20.18 -12.42
N ASP A 120 38.16 19.22 -11.99
CA ASP A 120 37.87 18.03 -12.80
C ASP A 120 36.74 18.27 -13.81
N LEU A 121 35.83 19.21 -13.51
CA LEU A 121 34.65 19.52 -14.32
C LEU A 121 34.57 20.99 -14.74
N ASN A 122 35.54 21.82 -14.35
CA ASN A 122 35.62 23.25 -14.65
C ASN A 122 34.36 24.04 -14.20
N VAL A 123 33.82 23.69 -13.03
CA VAL A 123 32.67 24.37 -12.41
C VAL A 123 33.18 25.62 -11.69
N ILE A 124 33.09 26.79 -12.33
CA ILE A 124 33.62 28.05 -11.79
C ILE A 124 32.52 28.93 -11.21
N ALA A 125 31.39 29.10 -11.90
CA ALA A 125 30.21 29.75 -11.34
C ALA A 125 29.05 28.76 -11.28
N TYR A 126 28.24 28.86 -10.24
CA TYR A 126 27.13 27.95 -9.98
C TYR A 126 25.92 28.70 -9.45
N LEU A 127 24.75 28.40 -10.01
CA LEU A 127 23.44 28.80 -9.51
C LEU A 127 22.58 27.55 -9.40
N GLY A 128 22.16 27.19 -8.20
CA GLY A 128 21.31 26.01 -7.95
C GLY A 128 20.12 26.33 -7.08
N VAL A 129 18.98 25.69 -7.36
CA VAL A 129 17.75 25.76 -6.56
C VAL A 129 17.33 24.35 -6.13
N PRO A 130 16.64 24.21 -4.98
CA PRO A 130 16.16 22.91 -4.51
C PRO A 130 15.06 22.36 -5.43
N VAL A 131 14.95 21.03 -5.46
CA VAL A 131 13.87 20.28 -6.13
C VAL A 131 13.25 19.34 -5.11
N HIS A 132 11.93 19.45 -4.94
CA HIS A 132 11.19 18.77 -3.87
C HIS A 132 10.34 17.61 -4.38
N ALA A 133 10.09 16.67 -3.47
CA ALA A 133 8.99 15.73 -3.58
C ALA A 133 7.66 16.39 -3.20
N SER A 134 6.55 15.71 -3.50
CA SER A 134 5.20 16.16 -3.15
C SER A 134 4.97 16.32 -1.64
N ASN A 135 5.74 15.61 -0.82
CA ASN A 135 5.72 15.69 0.64
C ASN A 135 6.63 16.80 1.21
N GLY A 136 7.29 17.58 0.35
CA GLY A 136 8.20 18.67 0.74
C GLY A 136 9.64 18.24 1.02
N ALA A 137 9.99 16.95 0.90
CA ALA A 137 11.38 16.52 1.06
C ALA A 137 12.25 16.99 -0.11
N VAL A 138 13.44 17.54 0.17
CA VAL A 138 14.39 17.97 -0.87
C VAL A 138 15.09 16.76 -1.47
N LEU A 139 14.82 16.48 -2.74
CA LEU A 139 15.36 15.31 -3.44
C LEU A 139 16.71 15.60 -4.09
N GLY A 140 16.93 16.86 -4.46
CA GLY A 140 18.02 17.24 -5.34
C GLY A 140 18.06 18.73 -5.62
N SER A 141 18.73 19.07 -6.72
CA SER A 141 18.89 20.44 -7.16
C SER A 141 18.85 20.55 -8.68
N PHE A 142 18.26 21.66 -9.14
CA PHE A 142 18.34 22.08 -10.53
C PHE A 142 19.30 23.26 -10.62
N CYS A 143 20.34 23.14 -11.45
CA CYS A 143 21.41 24.13 -11.51
C CYS A 143 21.79 24.57 -12.92
N ALA A 144 22.43 25.74 -12.97
CA ALA A 144 23.13 26.31 -14.10
C ALA A 144 24.59 26.56 -13.71
N ILE A 145 25.51 26.25 -14.62
CA ILE A 145 26.95 26.24 -14.37
C ILE A 145 27.67 26.98 -15.48
N ASP A 146 28.62 27.83 -15.09
CA ASP A 146 29.51 28.55 -15.99
C ASP A 146 30.99 28.21 -15.69
N ASN A 147 31.82 28.26 -16.74
CA ASN A 147 33.26 28.03 -16.63
C ASN A 147 34.07 29.33 -16.45
N GLN A 148 33.37 30.47 -16.37
CA GLN A 148 33.92 31.76 -15.99
C GLN A 148 33.20 32.30 -14.75
N PRO A 149 33.84 33.20 -13.98
CA PRO A 149 33.17 33.91 -12.90
C PRO A 149 31.96 34.68 -13.42
N ARG A 150 30.84 34.61 -12.70
CA ARG A 150 29.57 35.21 -13.13
C ARG A 150 28.79 35.79 -11.97
N ASP A 151 28.25 36.99 -12.16
CA ASP A 151 27.27 37.58 -11.25
C ASP A 151 25.86 37.12 -11.64
N TRP A 152 25.19 36.43 -10.72
CA TRP A 152 23.84 35.92 -10.92
C TRP A 152 22.78 36.96 -10.57
N THR A 153 21.87 37.21 -11.48
CA THR A 153 20.76 38.15 -11.33
C THR A 153 19.55 37.49 -10.66
N GLU A 154 18.68 38.32 -10.06
CA GLU A 154 17.40 37.82 -9.51
C GLU A 154 16.50 37.23 -10.60
N ALA A 155 16.56 37.73 -11.82
CA ALA A 155 15.78 37.21 -12.95
C ALA A 155 16.23 35.79 -13.35
N GLU A 156 17.53 35.52 -13.32
CA GLU A 156 18.08 34.18 -13.57
C GLU A 156 17.71 33.20 -12.45
N LEU A 157 17.79 33.63 -11.18
CA LEU A 157 17.32 32.80 -10.06
C LEU A 157 15.81 32.48 -10.22
N ALA A 158 14.99 33.49 -10.49
CA ALA A 158 13.55 33.30 -10.67
C ALA A 158 13.25 32.34 -11.83
N SER A 159 13.95 32.48 -12.96
CA SER A 159 13.80 31.58 -14.12
C SER A 159 14.16 30.13 -13.77
N LEU A 160 15.21 29.91 -12.99
CA LEU A 160 15.62 28.58 -12.57
C LEU A 160 14.63 27.96 -11.58
N HIS A 161 14.07 28.76 -10.66
CA HIS A 161 12.98 28.33 -9.77
C HIS A 161 11.73 27.92 -10.54
N ASP A 162 11.32 28.70 -11.54
CA ASP A 162 10.13 28.38 -12.35
C ASP A 162 10.33 27.06 -13.11
N LEU A 163 11.52 26.81 -13.66
CA LEU A 163 11.83 25.56 -14.32
C LEU A 163 11.93 24.38 -13.33
N ALA A 164 12.42 24.61 -12.10
CA ALA A 164 12.41 23.60 -11.04
C ALA A 164 10.99 23.23 -10.63
N ALA A 165 10.09 24.20 -10.50
CA ALA A 165 8.67 23.94 -10.21
C ALA A 165 7.99 23.09 -11.31
N MET A 166 8.38 23.25 -12.58
CA MET A 166 7.91 22.37 -13.67
C MET A 166 8.40 20.92 -13.50
N VAL A 167 9.65 20.75 -13.10
CA VAL A 167 10.22 19.43 -12.78
C VAL A 167 9.50 18.80 -11.59
N GLU A 168 9.26 19.56 -10.52
CA GLU A 168 8.51 19.09 -9.35
C GLU A 168 7.08 18.66 -9.71
N THR A 169 6.42 19.41 -10.59
CA THR A 169 5.09 19.05 -11.11
C THR A 169 5.14 17.71 -11.86
N GLU A 170 6.14 17.50 -12.71
CA GLU A 170 6.35 16.23 -13.42
C GLU A 170 6.59 15.06 -12.45
N LEU A 171 7.40 15.27 -11.41
CA LEU A 171 7.63 14.26 -10.36
C LEU A 171 6.34 13.91 -9.62
N SER A 172 5.54 14.91 -9.22
CA SER A 172 4.27 14.71 -8.52
C SER A 172 3.23 13.97 -9.37
N LEU A 173 3.15 14.28 -10.67
CA LEU A 173 2.27 13.59 -11.60
C LEU A 173 2.63 12.10 -11.71
N ARG A 174 3.92 11.77 -11.76
CA ARG A 174 4.40 10.37 -11.81
C ARG A 174 4.11 9.61 -10.53
N GLU A 175 4.36 10.23 -9.38
CA GLU A 175 4.07 9.63 -8.08
C GLU A 175 2.57 9.28 -7.98
N THR A 176 1.71 10.22 -8.36
CA THR A 176 0.26 10.02 -8.39
C THR A 176 -0.15 8.92 -9.38
N ALA A 177 0.45 8.89 -10.56
CA ALA A 177 0.17 7.87 -11.57
C ALA A 177 0.56 6.46 -11.09
N ARG A 178 1.75 6.30 -10.50
CA ARG A 178 2.20 5.02 -9.92
C ARG A 178 1.31 4.56 -8.78
N ALA A 179 0.96 5.46 -7.86
CA ALA A 179 0.04 5.15 -6.76
C ALA A 179 -1.32 4.66 -7.29
N ARG A 180 -1.83 5.29 -8.35
CA ARG A 180 -3.08 4.87 -9.01
C ARG A 180 -2.96 3.50 -9.68
N GLU A 181 -1.84 3.20 -10.34
CA GLU A 181 -1.62 1.90 -10.97
C GLU A 181 -1.61 0.76 -9.95
N VAL A 182 -0.98 0.96 -8.79
CA VAL A 182 -0.99 -0.02 -7.69
C VAL A 182 -2.42 -0.28 -7.23
N VAL A 183 -3.22 0.77 -7.00
CA VAL A 183 -4.63 0.63 -6.61
C VAL A 183 -5.44 -0.10 -7.69
N VAL A 184 -5.23 0.22 -8.97
CA VAL A 184 -5.92 -0.48 -10.07
C VAL A 184 -5.52 -1.95 -10.16
N HIS A 185 -4.24 -2.27 -9.93
CA HIS A 185 -3.76 -3.65 -9.91
C HIS A 185 -4.42 -4.45 -8.79
N GLU A 186 -4.44 -3.90 -7.57
CA GLU A 186 -5.09 -4.50 -6.42
C GLU A 186 -6.59 -4.70 -6.63
N LEU A 187 -7.28 -3.71 -7.19
CA LEU A 187 -8.70 -3.84 -7.54
C LEU A 187 -8.93 -4.96 -8.55
N ASN A 188 -8.12 -5.06 -9.60
CA ASN A 188 -8.22 -6.12 -10.59
C ASN A 188 -7.97 -7.51 -9.99
N HIS A 189 -7.00 -7.62 -9.09
CA HIS A 189 -6.73 -8.86 -8.37
C HIS A 189 -7.96 -9.27 -7.53
N ARG A 190 -8.55 -8.33 -6.79
CA ARG A 190 -9.76 -8.58 -5.98
C ARG A 190 -10.97 -8.96 -6.83
N VAL A 191 -11.19 -8.28 -7.96
CA VAL A 191 -12.28 -8.61 -8.90
C VAL A 191 -12.11 -10.02 -9.47
N LYS A 192 -10.90 -10.42 -9.87
CA LYS A 192 -10.61 -11.80 -10.33
C LYS A 192 -10.89 -12.83 -9.24
N ASN A 193 -10.55 -12.53 -8.00
CA ASN A 193 -10.85 -13.41 -6.86
C ASN A 193 -12.37 -13.56 -6.66
N LEU A 194 -13.12 -12.47 -6.76
CA LEU A 194 -14.58 -12.48 -6.67
C LEU A 194 -15.21 -13.36 -7.76
N PHE A 195 -14.77 -13.22 -9.01
CA PHE A 195 -15.27 -14.06 -10.11
C PHE A 195 -14.93 -15.54 -9.92
N THR A 196 -13.75 -15.85 -9.38
CA THR A 196 -13.36 -17.24 -9.06
C THR A 196 -14.27 -17.83 -7.99
N LEU A 197 -14.59 -17.06 -6.94
CA LEU A 197 -15.51 -17.48 -5.87
C LEU A 197 -16.92 -17.72 -6.40
N VAL A 198 -17.48 -16.77 -7.16
CA VAL A 198 -18.82 -16.89 -7.77
C VAL A 198 -18.90 -18.08 -8.72
N GLY A 199 -17.89 -18.25 -9.59
CA GLY A 199 -17.82 -19.40 -10.50
C GLY A 199 -17.65 -20.75 -9.79
N GLY A 200 -17.04 -20.76 -8.60
CA GLY A 200 -17.01 -21.91 -7.69
C GLY A 200 -18.37 -22.22 -7.11
N MET A 201 -19.07 -21.19 -6.58
CA MET A 201 -20.42 -21.33 -6.02
C MET A 201 -21.42 -21.89 -7.03
N ILE A 202 -21.44 -21.33 -8.25
CA ILE A 202 -22.34 -21.79 -9.33
C ILE A 202 -22.10 -23.27 -9.65
N ARG A 203 -20.84 -23.70 -9.79
CA ARG A 203 -20.47 -25.10 -10.08
C ARG A 203 -20.81 -26.07 -8.95
N MET A 204 -20.75 -25.60 -7.70
CA MET A 204 -21.09 -26.40 -6.54
C MET A 204 -22.62 -26.51 -6.37
N GLU A 205 -23.36 -25.42 -6.56
CA GLU A 205 -24.84 -25.39 -6.48
C GLU A 205 -25.51 -26.17 -7.60
N SER A 206 -24.94 -26.19 -8.80
CA SER A 206 -25.54 -26.89 -9.96
C SER A 206 -25.59 -28.40 -9.80
N ARG A 207 -24.98 -28.96 -8.74
CA ARG A 207 -24.90 -30.40 -8.47
C ARG A 207 -25.87 -30.88 -7.38
N GLY A 208 -26.59 -29.97 -6.72
CA GLY A 208 -27.41 -30.29 -5.54
C GLY A 208 -28.89 -29.87 -5.62
N HIS A 209 -29.32 -29.27 -6.72
CA HIS A 209 -30.70 -28.83 -6.90
C HIS A 209 -31.29 -29.36 -8.20
N ASP A 210 -32.37 -30.14 -8.10
CA ASP A 210 -33.13 -30.64 -9.26
C ASP A 210 -34.07 -29.56 -9.85
N GLU A 211 -34.33 -28.49 -9.10
CA GLU A 211 -35.28 -27.43 -9.47
C GLU A 211 -34.60 -26.06 -9.61
N VAL A 212 -34.81 -25.42 -10.76
CA VAL A 212 -34.14 -24.17 -11.17
C VAL A 212 -34.44 -23.00 -10.23
N ASP A 213 -35.66 -22.93 -9.70
CA ASP A 213 -36.11 -21.85 -8.82
C ASP A 213 -35.47 -21.89 -7.43
N ALA A 214 -35.26 -23.11 -6.90
CA ALA A 214 -34.56 -23.32 -5.64
C ALA A 214 -33.08 -22.97 -5.76
N PHE A 215 -32.44 -23.38 -6.87
CA PHE A 215 -31.08 -23.01 -7.24
C PHE A 215 -30.91 -21.48 -7.34
N ALA A 216 -31.82 -20.80 -8.06
CA ALA A 216 -31.73 -19.35 -8.26
C ALA A 216 -31.85 -18.57 -6.94
N LYS A 217 -32.78 -18.94 -6.06
CA LYS A 217 -32.94 -18.32 -4.72
C LYS A 217 -31.72 -18.56 -3.83
N SER A 218 -31.18 -19.78 -3.86
CA SER A 218 -29.97 -20.16 -3.10
C SER A 218 -28.74 -19.37 -3.54
N LEU A 219 -28.52 -19.25 -4.85
CA LEU A 219 -27.42 -18.48 -5.42
C LEU A 219 -27.55 -16.98 -5.15
N ASP A 220 -28.74 -16.40 -5.33
CA ASP A 220 -29.02 -14.97 -5.07
C ASP A 220 -28.77 -14.59 -3.61
N GLY A 221 -29.19 -15.43 -2.65
CA GLY A 221 -28.90 -15.22 -1.23
C GLY A 221 -27.41 -15.13 -0.93
N ARG A 222 -26.60 -16.01 -1.52
CA ARG A 222 -25.14 -16.01 -1.31
C ARG A 222 -24.42 -14.87 -2.02
N LEU A 223 -24.88 -14.48 -3.21
CA LEU A 223 -24.37 -13.29 -3.90
C LEU A 223 -24.60 -12.02 -3.08
N ARG A 224 -25.74 -11.90 -2.40
CA ARG A 224 -26.00 -10.78 -1.48
C ARG A 224 -25.08 -10.80 -0.26
N ALA A 225 -24.90 -11.95 0.38
CA ALA A 225 -23.98 -12.08 1.51
C ALA A 225 -22.55 -11.70 1.14
N LEU A 226 -22.10 -12.11 -0.06
CA LEU A 226 -20.79 -11.74 -0.59
C LEU A 226 -20.67 -10.24 -0.88
N ASN A 227 -21.73 -9.62 -1.42
CA ASN A 227 -21.79 -8.17 -1.62
C ASN A 227 -21.76 -7.41 -0.29
N ASP A 228 -22.47 -7.89 0.73
CA ASP A 228 -22.51 -7.27 2.06
C ASP A 228 -21.16 -7.35 2.78
N ALA A 229 -20.46 -8.48 2.62
CA ALA A 229 -19.07 -8.67 3.07
C ALA A 229 -18.13 -7.67 2.38
N HIS A 230 -18.25 -7.54 1.06
CA HIS A 230 -17.44 -6.62 0.28
C HIS A 230 -17.71 -5.15 0.67
N GLY A 231 -18.95 -4.80 0.99
CA GLY A 231 -19.34 -3.48 1.49
C GLY A 231 -18.78 -3.13 2.88
N LEU A 232 -18.48 -4.13 3.72
CA LEU A 232 -17.82 -3.92 5.02
C LEU A 232 -16.31 -3.65 4.88
N ILE A 233 -15.68 -4.16 3.82
CA ILE A 233 -14.23 -4.04 3.58
C ILE A 233 -13.88 -2.71 2.91
N LEU A 234 -14.81 -2.12 2.13
CA LEU A 234 -14.53 -0.95 1.30
C LEU A 234 -14.15 0.35 2.06
N PRO A 235 -14.81 0.71 3.20
CA PRO A 235 -14.46 1.91 3.97
C PRO A 235 -13.08 1.85 4.61
N VAL A 236 -12.60 0.63 4.90
CA VAL A 236 -11.34 0.36 5.58
C VAL A 236 -10.13 0.60 4.65
N VAL A 237 -10.30 0.37 3.34
CA VAL A 237 -9.26 0.61 2.32
C VAL A 237 -9.17 2.08 1.91
N GLN A 238 -10.28 2.83 2.00
CA GLN A 238 -10.31 4.26 1.61
C GLN A 238 -9.80 5.20 2.72
N SER A 239 -9.81 4.75 3.98
CA SER A 239 -9.44 5.56 5.14
C SER A 239 -7.94 5.50 5.44
N GLY A 240 -7.09 5.67 4.43
CA GLY A 240 -5.62 5.62 4.46
C GLY A 240 -4.92 6.67 5.35
N ARG A 241 -5.48 6.96 6.53
CA ARG A 241 -4.89 7.75 7.61
C ARG A 241 -4.97 6.95 8.92
N GLY A 242 -4.02 6.03 9.11
CA GLY A 242 -3.54 5.65 10.44
C GLY A 242 -4.44 4.85 11.38
N GLY A 243 -5.46 4.13 10.91
CA GLY A 243 -6.30 3.28 11.77
C GLY A 243 -6.71 1.97 11.10
N LYS A 244 -6.32 0.84 11.73
CA LYS A 244 -6.65 -0.58 11.47
C LYS A 244 -7.33 -0.91 10.14
N THR A 245 -6.61 -1.65 9.29
CA THR A 245 -7.01 -2.08 7.94
C THR A 245 -7.92 -3.32 7.92
N GLY A 246 -8.39 -3.77 9.07
CA GLY A 246 -9.16 -5.00 9.20
C GLY A 246 -10.63 -4.79 9.53
N VAL A 247 -11.35 -5.91 9.58
CA VAL A 247 -12.79 -5.96 9.79
C VAL A 247 -13.07 -6.50 11.19
N ASP A 248 -13.84 -5.77 11.99
CA ASP A 248 -14.26 -6.24 13.32
C ASP A 248 -15.17 -7.47 13.21
N LEU A 249 -14.81 -8.56 13.90
CA LEU A 249 -15.53 -9.84 13.84
C LEU A 249 -16.94 -9.72 14.40
N ALA A 250 -17.14 -8.96 15.49
CA ALA A 250 -18.44 -8.78 16.10
C ALA A 250 -19.39 -8.03 15.14
N ALA A 251 -18.95 -6.89 14.60
CA ALA A 251 -19.72 -6.09 13.65
C ALA A 251 -20.08 -6.88 12.37
N LEU A 252 -19.15 -7.71 11.88
CA LEU A 252 -19.39 -8.58 10.73
C LEU A 252 -20.47 -9.63 11.04
N THR A 253 -20.39 -10.26 12.21
CA THR A 253 -21.32 -11.31 12.66
C THR A 253 -22.71 -10.73 12.93
N GLU A 254 -22.79 -9.59 13.63
CA GLU A 254 -24.03 -8.85 13.86
C GLU A 254 -24.74 -8.48 12.56
N LYS A 255 -24.00 -7.97 11.57
CA LYS A 255 -24.59 -7.59 10.28
C LYS A 255 -25.16 -8.79 9.52
N LEU A 256 -24.50 -9.95 9.57
CA LEU A 256 -25.01 -11.17 8.96
C LEU A 256 -26.28 -11.69 9.63
N LEU A 257 -26.42 -11.46 10.93
CA LEU A 257 -27.54 -11.94 11.73
C LEU A 257 -28.70 -10.94 11.82
N ALA A 258 -28.47 -9.66 11.48
CA ALA A 258 -29.46 -8.59 11.54
C ALA A 258 -30.80 -8.91 10.85
N PRO A 259 -30.85 -9.58 9.67
CA PRO A 259 -32.11 -9.96 9.04
C PRO A 259 -32.96 -10.94 9.87
N TYR A 260 -32.34 -11.64 10.82
CA TYR A 260 -32.96 -12.72 11.60
C TYR A 260 -33.28 -12.31 13.04
N SER A 261 -32.74 -11.19 13.54
CA SER A 261 -32.92 -10.72 14.92
C SER A 261 -34.38 -10.42 15.30
N GLY A 262 -35.24 -10.10 14.32
CA GLY A 262 -36.67 -9.84 14.55
C GLY A 262 -37.55 -11.10 14.59
N THR A 263 -37.05 -12.23 14.10
CA THR A 263 -37.79 -13.51 14.03
C THR A 263 -37.61 -14.33 15.31
N THR A 264 -36.51 -14.10 16.03
CA THR A 264 -36.14 -14.76 17.28
C THR A 264 -36.21 -13.76 18.44
N SER A 265 -37.37 -13.66 19.08
CA SER A 265 -37.55 -12.79 20.26
C SER A 265 -36.69 -13.27 21.44
N GLY A 266 -35.42 -12.83 21.52
CA GLY A 266 -34.54 -13.03 22.68
C GLY A 266 -33.69 -14.31 22.69
N HIS A 267 -33.28 -14.82 21.52
CA HIS A 267 -32.61 -16.12 21.40
C HIS A 267 -31.24 -16.11 20.70
N LEU A 268 -30.70 -14.95 20.35
CA LEU A 268 -29.35 -14.82 19.79
C LEU A 268 -28.42 -14.17 20.83
N SER A 269 -27.27 -14.80 21.08
CA SER A 269 -26.19 -14.23 21.92
C SER A 269 -24.87 -14.24 21.16
N LEU A 270 -24.14 -13.13 21.27
CA LEU A 270 -22.81 -12.91 20.71
C LEU A 270 -21.89 -12.52 21.86
N ASP A 271 -20.81 -13.24 22.08
CA ASP A 271 -19.86 -12.93 23.16
C ASP A 271 -18.41 -13.22 22.75
N GLY A 272 -17.49 -12.35 23.12
CA GLY A 272 -16.07 -12.51 22.81
C GLY A 272 -15.27 -11.21 22.85
N PRO A 273 -13.93 -11.30 22.84
CA PRO A 273 -13.08 -10.12 22.84
C PRO A 273 -13.21 -9.32 21.53
N GLN A 274 -12.84 -8.05 21.56
CA GLN A 274 -12.69 -7.24 20.34
C GLN A 274 -11.56 -7.80 19.48
N VAL A 275 -11.91 -8.24 18.26
CA VAL A 275 -11.01 -8.94 17.35
C VAL A 275 -11.15 -8.35 15.96
N THR A 276 -10.02 -7.93 15.39
CA THR A 276 -9.95 -7.38 14.04
C THR A 276 -9.38 -8.44 13.10
N LEU A 277 -10.15 -8.82 12.07
CA LEU A 277 -9.75 -9.76 11.04
C LEU A 277 -8.98 -9.04 9.94
N ARG A 278 -7.96 -9.68 9.38
CA ARG A 278 -7.35 -9.22 8.13
C ARG A 278 -8.38 -9.26 6.99
N ALA A 279 -8.26 -8.34 6.05
CA ALA A 279 -9.21 -8.21 4.94
C ALA A 279 -9.33 -9.50 4.10
N GLU A 280 -8.23 -10.25 3.96
CA GLU A 280 -8.17 -11.52 3.24
C GLU A 280 -8.98 -12.63 3.93
N ALA A 281 -9.08 -12.58 5.27
CA ALA A 281 -9.84 -13.56 6.05
C ALA A 281 -11.33 -13.19 6.19
N ALA A 282 -11.67 -11.91 6.10
CA ALA A 282 -13.04 -11.42 6.31
C ALA A 282 -14.04 -11.99 5.28
N VAL A 283 -13.67 -12.05 3.99
CA VAL A 283 -14.55 -12.59 2.93
C VAL A 283 -14.86 -14.07 3.11
N PRO A 284 -13.86 -14.99 3.19
CA PRO A 284 -14.13 -16.41 3.35
C PRO A 284 -14.84 -16.71 4.68
N LEU A 285 -14.52 -16.00 5.77
CA LEU A 285 -15.23 -16.16 7.04
C LEU A 285 -16.68 -15.69 6.95
N THR A 286 -16.97 -14.60 6.25
CA THR A 286 -18.35 -14.15 6.00
C THR A 286 -19.16 -15.22 5.27
N LEU A 287 -18.58 -15.85 4.26
CA LEU A 287 -19.26 -16.92 3.52
C LEU A 287 -19.52 -18.15 4.39
N ALA A 288 -18.57 -18.52 5.25
CA ALA A 288 -18.73 -19.62 6.20
C ALA A 288 -19.84 -19.32 7.21
N LEU A 289 -19.79 -18.14 7.85
CA LEU A 289 -20.81 -17.71 8.81
C LEU A 289 -22.19 -17.60 8.15
N HIS A 290 -22.27 -17.07 6.92
CA HIS A 290 -23.53 -17.02 6.19
C HIS A 290 -24.11 -18.43 5.95
N GLU A 291 -23.29 -19.40 5.54
CA GLU A 291 -23.76 -20.77 5.35
C GLU A 291 -24.26 -21.37 6.68
N MET A 292 -23.55 -21.13 7.79
CA MET A 292 -23.98 -21.56 9.14
C MET A 292 -25.32 -20.94 9.52
N VAL A 293 -25.51 -19.63 9.28
CA VAL A 293 -26.80 -18.95 9.48
C VAL A 293 -27.90 -19.59 8.63
N THR A 294 -27.64 -19.85 7.35
CA THR A 294 -28.65 -20.46 6.48
C THR A 294 -29.01 -21.88 6.92
N ASN A 295 -28.04 -22.66 7.43
CA ASN A 295 -28.28 -23.98 7.98
C ASN A 295 -29.12 -23.91 9.25
N ALA A 296 -28.84 -22.95 10.13
CA ALA A 296 -29.64 -22.72 11.33
C ALA A 296 -31.10 -22.35 11.00
N VAL A 297 -31.33 -21.58 9.93
CA VAL A 297 -32.69 -21.23 9.46
C VAL A 297 -33.42 -22.43 8.86
N LYS A 298 -32.72 -23.28 8.11
CA LYS A 298 -33.32 -24.41 7.39
C LYS A 298 -33.56 -25.64 8.29
N TYR A 299 -32.61 -25.92 9.18
CA TYR A 299 -32.49 -27.22 9.85
C TYR A 299 -32.23 -27.10 11.37
N GLY A 300 -32.17 -25.89 11.91
CA GLY A 300 -31.57 -25.67 13.23
C GLY A 300 -32.19 -24.56 14.07
N GLY A 301 -31.35 -23.91 14.86
CA GLY A 301 -31.73 -23.01 15.96
C GLY A 301 -32.32 -21.65 15.57
N LEU A 302 -32.67 -21.44 14.30
CA LEU A 302 -33.46 -20.28 13.83
C LEU A 302 -34.80 -20.70 13.21
N SER A 303 -35.08 -21.99 13.13
CA SER A 303 -36.31 -22.54 12.54
C SER A 303 -37.43 -22.77 13.56
N ALA A 304 -37.08 -23.02 14.83
CA ALA A 304 -38.02 -23.36 15.89
C ALA A 304 -38.27 -22.20 16.87
N LYS A 305 -39.51 -22.03 17.34
CA LYS A 305 -39.94 -20.92 18.20
C LYS A 305 -39.19 -20.79 19.53
N ASP A 306 -38.67 -21.90 20.07
CA ASP A 306 -37.97 -21.95 21.37
C ASP A 306 -36.46 -22.20 21.24
N SER A 307 -35.93 -22.13 20.02
CA SER A 307 -34.51 -22.41 19.77
C SER A 307 -33.62 -21.21 20.05
N ARG A 308 -32.38 -21.48 20.50
CA ARG A 308 -31.38 -20.46 20.89
C ARG A 308 -30.08 -20.66 20.16
N ILE A 309 -29.44 -19.56 19.79
CA ILE A 309 -28.11 -19.54 19.21
C ILE A 309 -27.16 -18.75 20.10
N ALA A 310 -26.03 -19.36 20.42
CA ALA A 310 -24.89 -18.71 21.05
C ALA A 310 -23.70 -18.78 20.09
N ILE A 311 -23.12 -17.62 19.81
CA ILE A 311 -21.87 -17.52 19.06
C ILE A 311 -20.86 -16.88 19.99
N THR A 312 -19.86 -17.66 20.35
CA THR A 312 -18.78 -17.18 21.22
C THR A 312 -17.45 -17.31 20.53
N TRP A 313 -16.52 -16.39 20.78
CA TRP A 313 -15.15 -16.55 20.30
C TRP A 313 -14.13 -16.17 21.35
N HIS A 314 -12.95 -16.78 21.24
CA HIS A 314 -11.79 -16.47 22.07
C HIS A 314 -10.50 -16.51 21.25
N VAL A 315 -9.49 -15.78 21.72
CA VAL A 315 -8.19 -15.68 21.07
C VAL A 315 -7.14 -16.24 22.00
N THR A 316 -6.36 -17.19 21.50
CA THR A 316 -5.16 -17.73 22.15
C THR A 316 -3.90 -17.20 21.45
N ASP A 317 -2.73 -17.55 21.96
CA ASP A 317 -1.45 -17.20 21.32
C ASP A 317 -1.31 -17.81 19.92
N GLU A 318 -2.03 -18.88 19.62
CA GLU A 318 -1.88 -19.65 18.38
C GLU A 318 -3.09 -19.51 17.44
N ALA A 319 -4.29 -19.22 17.95
CA ALA A 319 -5.52 -19.32 17.18
C ALA A 319 -6.64 -18.37 17.62
N LEU A 320 -7.55 -18.09 16.69
CA LEU A 320 -8.92 -17.66 16.95
C LEU A 320 -9.81 -18.90 16.99
N GLN A 321 -10.53 -19.12 18.08
CA GLN A 321 -11.55 -20.15 18.16
C GLN A 321 -12.93 -19.50 18.16
N LEU A 322 -13.80 -19.96 17.27
CA LEU A 322 -15.20 -19.55 17.18
C LEU A 322 -16.07 -20.77 17.43
N ASP A 323 -16.93 -20.67 18.43
CA ASP A 323 -17.87 -21.68 18.85
C ASP A 323 -19.29 -21.20 18.49
N TRP A 324 -20.02 -22.04 17.77
CA TRP A 324 -21.40 -21.83 17.37
C TRP A 324 -22.26 -22.93 17.98
N GLU A 325 -23.20 -22.57 18.84
CA GLU A 325 -24.09 -23.49 19.53
C GLU A 325 -25.55 -23.16 19.21
N GLU A 326 -26.32 -24.20 18.88
CA GLU A 326 -27.75 -24.12 18.64
C GLU A 326 -28.48 -25.08 19.58
N HIS A 327 -29.38 -24.56 20.40
CA HIS A 327 -30.19 -25.33 21.32
C HIS A 327 -31.63 -25.49 20.83
N GLY A 328 -32.25 -26.61 21.20
CA GLY A 328 -33.64 -26.91 20.83
C GLY A 328 -33.75 -27.46 19.41
N VAL A 329 -32.68 -28.11 18.92
CA VAL A 329 -32.62 -28.71 17.58
C VAL A 329 -33.04 -30.18 17.69
N SER A 330 -33.97 -30.63 16.85
CA SER A 330 -34.35 -32.05 16.78
C SER A 330 -33.29 -32.84 15.99
N GLU A 331 -32.86 -33.99 16.51
CA GLU A 331 -31.96 -34.91 15.79
C GLU A 331 -32.55 -35.37 14.44
N ALA A 332 -33.88 -35.38 14.30
CA ALA A 332 -34.54 -35.76 13.05
C ALA A 332 -34.44 -34.69 11.95
N ASP A 333 -34.25 -33.42 12.33
CA ASP A 333 -34.23 -32.28 11.40
C ASP A 333 -32.82 -31.98 10.85
N ARG A 334 -31.77 -32.38 11.59
CA ARG A 334 -30.38 -32.36 11.10
C ARG A 334 -30.02 -33.72 10.50
N SER A 335 -30.29 -33.90 9.21
CA SER A 335 -29.74 -35.04 8.48
C SER A 335 -28.20 -34.95 8.46
N ASP A 336 -27.55 -36.11 8.56
CA ASP A 336 -26.10 -36.31 8.52
C ASP A 336 -25.52 -36.07 7.11
N ASP A 337 -25.95 -34.99 6.45
CA ASP A 337 -25.49 -34.60 5.13
C ASP A 337 -24.10 -33.94 5.22
N THR A 338 -23.16 -34.74 5.71
CA THR A 338 -21.72 -34.58 5.61
C THR A 338 -21.26 -34.41 4.16
N SER A 339 -22.14 -34.66 3.18
CA SER A 339 -21.89 -34.57 1.75
C SER A 339 -22.52 -33.36 1.05
N GLY A 340 -23.36 -32.58 1.75
CA GLY A 340 -24.14 -31.48 1.18
C GLY A 340 -23.31 -30.28 0.75
N PHE A 341 -23.91 -29.38 -0.03
CA PHE A 341 -23.24 -28.16 -0.52
C PHE A 341 -22.64 -27.34 0.64
N GLY A 342 -23.41 -27.09 1.71
CA GLY A 342 -22.97 -26.25 2.82
C GLY A 342 -21.74 -26.79 3.52
N SER A 343 -21.72 -28.10 3.77
CA SER A 343 -20.56 -28.81 4.33
C SER A 343 -19.31 -28.67 3.44
N ARG A 344 -19.46 -28.73 2.10
CA ARG A 344 -18.35 -28.54 1.15
C ARG A 344 -17.84 -27.11 1.10
N LEU A 345 -18.75 -26.12 1.15
CA LEU A 345 -18.37 -24.71 1.19
C LEU A 345 -17.62 -24.38 2.48
N LEU A 346 -18.09 -24.88 3.62
CA LEU A 346 -17.43 -24.71 4.92
C LEU A 346 -16.03 -25.33 4.92
N THR A 347 -15.87 -26.55 4.42
CA THR A 347 -14.54 -27.18 4.28
C THR A 347 -13.64 -26.39 3.31
N MET A 348 -14.15 -25.94 2.17
CA MET A 348 -13.34 -25.16 1.22
C MET A 348 -12.89 -23.81 1.82
N THR A 349 -13.76 -23.11 2.53
CA THR A 349 -13.46 -21.79 3.09
C THR A 349 -12.61 -21.89 4.36
N ILE A 350 -13.01 -22.69 5.34
CA ILE A 350 -12.33 -22.80 6.63
C ILE A 350 -11.01 -23.55 6.49
N GLU A 351 -11.03 -24.75 5.89
CA GLU A 351 -9.84 -25.62 5.89
C GLU A 351 -8.84 -25.24 4.78
N ARG A 352 -9.32 -24.87 3.58
CA ARG A 352 -8.42 -24.60 2.44
C ARG A 352 -8.04 -23.14 2.27
N GLN A 353 -8.95 -22.19 2.52
CA GLN A 353 -8.65 -20.75 2.33
C GLN A 353 -8.12 -20.11 3.60
N LEU A 354 -8.71 -20.43 4.75
CA LEU A 354 -8.30 -19.86 6.04
C LEU A 354 -7.25 -20.72 6.78
N GLY A 355 -6.99 -21.95 6.31
CA GLY A 355 -6.03 -22.86 6.94
C GLY A 355 -6.43 -23.30 8.34
N GLY A 356 -7.74 -23.29 8.65
CA GLY A 356 -8.28 -23.66 9.94
C GLY A 356 -8.80 -25.10 10.00
N GLU A 357 -9.42 -25.43 11.13
CA GLU A 357 -10.10 -26.70 11.38
C GLU A 357 -11.55 -26.45 11.77
N ARG A 358 -12.43 -27.40 11.46
CA ARG A 358 -13.80 -27.42 11.99
C ARG A 358 -14.13 -28.75 12.62
N ARG A 359 -14.87 -28.73 13.72
CA ARG A 359 -15.47 -29.90 14.36
C ARG A 359 -16.94 -29.60 14.64
N ALA A 360 -17.81 -30.55 14.37
CA ALA A 360 -19.23 -30.43 14.64
C ALA A 360 -19.69 -31.64 15.45
N GLU A 361 -20.51 -31.39 16.46
CA GLU A 361 -21.03 -32.39 17.38
C GLU A 361 -22.53 -32.11 17.58
N LEU A 362 -23.31 -33.18 17.69
CA LEU A 362 -24.74 -33.12 18.01
C LEU A 362 -24.94 -33.98 19.25
N ASP A 363 -25.38 -33.36 20.34
CA ASP A 363 -25.64 -34.06 21.60
C ASP A 363 -26.93 -33.51 22.24
N ALA A 364 -27.85 -34.43 22.58
CA ALA A 364 -29.04 -34.17 23.39
C ALA A 364 -29.81 -32.87 23.04
N GLY A 365 -30.07 -32.64 21.75
CA GLY A 365 -30.84 -31.47 21.27
C GLY A 365 -30.04 -30.16 21.19
N THR A 366 -28.71 -30.25 21.30
CA THR A 366 -27.77 -29.15 21.05
C THR A 366 -26.85 -29.52 19.89
N TYR A 367 -26.75 -28.63 18.91
CA TYR A 367 -25.75 -28.72 17.85
C TYR A 367 -24.63 -27.72 18.13
N ALA A 368 -23.40 -28.20 18.22
CA ALA A 368 -22.22 -27.38 18.44
C ALA A 368 -21.26 -27.51 17.25
N GLN A 369 -20.80 -26.38 16.72
CA GLN A 369 -19.76 -26.32 15.71
C GLN A 369 -18.64 -25.40 16.16
N ARG A 370 -17.43 -25.97 16.26
CA ARG A 370 -16.20 -25.27 16.58
C ARG A 370 -15.37 -25.06 15.34
N ILE A 371 -14.96 -23.81 15.12
CA ILE A 371 -14.02 -23.40 14.07
C ILE A 371 -12.76 -22.89 14.76
N THR A 372 -11.60 -23.41 14.36
CA THR A 372 -10.29 -22.95 14.85
C THR A 372 -9.52 -22.39 13.68
N LEU A 373 -9.20 -21.10 13.70
CA LEU A 373 -8.46 -20.41 12.66
C LEU A 373 -7.07 -20.02 13.19
N PRO A 374 -6.01 -20.10 12.35
CA PRO A 374 -4.68 -19.69 12.78
C PRO A 374 -4.65 -18.21 13.11
N ARG A 375 -3.82 -17.79 14.07
CA ARG A 375 -3.69 -16.37 14.47
C ARG A 375 -3.36 -15.43 13.32
N THR A 376 -2.78 -15.94 12.24
CA THR A 376 -2.49 -15.19 11.01
C THR A 376 -3.73 -14.60 10.31
N VAL A 377 -4.95 -14.99 10.69
CA VAL A 377 -6.17 -14.36 10.18
C VAL A 377 -6.51 -13.04 10.88
N LEU A 378 -5.85 -12.73 12.00
CA LEU A 378 -6.06 -11.53 12.81
C LEU A 378 -5.09 -10.41 12.44
N GLU A 379 -5.53 -9.17 12.59
CA GLU A 379 -4.61 -8.02 12.69
C GLU A 379 -3.96 -8.00 14.08
N ASP A 380 -2.66 -7.69 14.11
CA ASP A 380 -1.83 -7.70 15.35
C ASP A 380 -2.22 -6.60 16.36
#